data_AF-A0A6M0JCE9-F1
#
_entry.id   AF-A0A6M0JCE9-F1
#
_cell.length_a   1.000
_cell.length_b   1.000
_cell.length_c   1.000
_cell.angle_alpha   90.00
_cell.angle_beta   90.00
_cell.angle_gamma   90.00
#
_symmetry.space_group_name_H-M   'P 1'
#
loop_
_entity.id
_entity.type
_entity.pdbx_description
1 polymer ?
#
loop_
_entity_poly.entity_id
_entity_poly.type
_entity_poly.pdbx_seq_one_letter_code
_entity_poly.pdbx_strand_id
1 'polypeptide(L)'
;MSYPNFYNAWHQVNNECEKINSENQNFKYFILHQDLQAAINKESQLSQNIHLICIDTSKFIDPDNPASRIYTDIVKAGCCKCPDGTPKTMVELQTYWDLLETDKQLVLLFYSSTTNTIGGVTYSNTFLNSISRFEGKICFISDPIPNCNTLQVFTPNQSVDEILEWLRCS
;
A
#
# COMPACT_ATOMS: atom_id res chain seq x y z
N MET A 1 -6.64 -22.10 44.08
CA MET A 1 -6.34 -22.29 42.64
C MET A 1 -5.11 -23.17 42.52
N SER A 2 -5.13 -24.19 41.64
CA SER A 2 -3.98 -25.07 41.41
C SER A 2 -3.04 -24.47 40.36
N TYR A 3 -1.74 -24.79 40.45
CA TYR A 3 -0.71 -24.35 39.49
C TYR A 3 -1.07 -24.67 38.01
N PRO A 4 -1.69 -25.82 37.68
CA PRO A 4 -2.18 -26.08 36.32
C PRO A 4 -3.24 -25.10 35.82
N ASN A 5 -4.11 -24.59 36.71
CA ASN A 5 -5.12 -23.60 36.31
C ASN A 5 -4.51 -22.22 36.01
N PHE A 6 -3.45 -21.83 36.74
CA PHE A 6 -2.72 -20.60 36.46
C PHE A 6 -1.90 -20.70 35.18
N TYR A 7 -1.23 -21.84 34.97
CA TYR A 7 -0.46 -22.13 33.76
C TYR A 7 -1.37 -22.10 32.51
N ASN A 8 -2.53 -22.77 32.56
CA ASN A 8 -3.48 -22.77 31.45
C ASN A 8 -4.07 -21.37 31.19
N ALA A 9 -4.40 -20.60 32.23
CA ALA A 9 -4.89 -19.24 32.06
C ALA A 9 -3.83 -18.30 31.44
N TRP A 10 -2.57 -18.44 31.84
CA TRP A 10 -1.45 -17.67 31.29
C TRP A 10 -1.14 -18.04 29.82
N HIS A 11 -1.33 -19.30 29.44
CA HIS A 11 -1.13 -19.77 28.07
C HIS A 11 -2.35 -19.61 27.15
N GLN A 12 -3.57 -19.50 27.70
CA GLN A 12 -4.77 -19.18 26.92
C GLN A 12 -4.86 -17.69 26.58
N VAL A 13 -4.46 -16.79 27.49
CA VAL A 13 -4.46 -15.34 27.24
C VAL A 13 -3.41 -14.93 26.21
N ASN A 14 -2.32 -15.69 26.07
CA ASN A 14 -1.20 -15.35 25.19
C ASN A 14 -1.27 -15.96 23.78
N ASN A 15 -2.26 -16.81 23.43
CA ASN A 15 -2.19 -17.60 22.19
C ASN A 15 -3.31 -17.45 21.15
N GLU A 16 -4.46 -16.82 21.41
CA GLU A 16 -5.60 -16.99 20.44
C GLU A 16 -6.31 -15.74 19.88
N CYS A 17 -5.88 -14.50 20.14
CA CYS A 17 -6.53 -13.34 19.50
C CYS A 17 -5.66 -12.41 18.65
N GLU A 18 -4.34 -12.34 18.84
CA GLU A 18 -3.53 -11.31 18.17
C GLU A 18 -2.70 -11.84 16.98
N LYS A 19 -2.24 -13.10 17.00
CA LYS A 19 -1.45 -13.66 15.88
C LYS A 19 -2.29 -14.05 14.67
N ILE A 20 -3.50 -14.57 14.91
CA ILE A 20 -4.39 -15.07 13.84
C ILE A 20 -4.86 -13.92 12.94
N ASN A 21 -5.09 -12.72 13.48
CA ASN A 21 -5.47 -11.55 12.67
C ASN A 21 -4.28 -10.97 11.88
N SER A 22 -3.06 -11.04 12.44
CA SER A 22 -1.86 -10.50 11.82
C SER A 22 -1.43 -11.26 10.57
N GLU A 23 -1.42 -12.58 10.66
CA GLU A 23 -1.10 -13.45 9.52
C GLU A 23 -2.21 -13.40 8.47
N ASN A 24 -3.48 -13.36 8.87
CA ASN A 24 -4.62 -13.30 7.94
C ASN A 24 -4.66 -12.00 7.12
N GLN A 25 -4.36 -10.82 7.68
CA GLN A 25 -4.37 -9.58 6.88
C GLN A 25 -3.13 -9.45 5.99
N ASN A 26 -1.94 -9.83 6.47
CA ASN A 26 -0.75 -9.93 5.62
C ASN A 26 -1.00 -10.84 4.42
N PHE A 27 -1.56 -12.02 4.69
CA PHE A 27 -1.97 -12.97 3.68
C PHE A 27 -3.04 -12.39 2.75
N LYS A 28 -4.01 -11.65 3.28
CA LYS A 28 -5.05 -10.99 2.49
C LYS A 28 -4.51 -9.91 1.54
N TYR A 29 -3.60 -9.05 1.99
CA TYR A 29 -2.99 -8.03 1.12
C TYR A 29 -2.07 -8.67 0.07
N PHE A 30 -1.36 -9.73 0.45
CA PHE A 30 -0.55 -10.50 -0.49
C PHE A 30 -1.41 -11.19 -1.55
N ILE A 31 -2.54 -11.79 -1.15
CA ILE A 31 -3.52 -12.36 -2.09
C ILE A 31 -4.11 -11.27 -2.97
N LEU A 32 -4.56 -10.14 -2.40
CA LEU A 32 -5.10 -9.02 -3.16
C LEU A 32 -4.10 -8.49 -4.18
N HIS A 33 -2.81 -8.40 -3.82
CA HIS A 33 -1.74 -8.06 -4.75
C HIS A 33 -1.62 -9.05 -5.91
N GLN A 34 -1.57 -10.36 -5.60
CA GLN A 34 -1.47 -11.41 -6.62
C GLN A 34 -2.69 -11.45 -7.52
N ASP A 35 -3.88 -11.36 -6.95
CA ASP A 35 -5.16 -11.40 -7.66
C ASP A 35 -5.32 -10.17 -8.56
N LEU A 36 -4.98 -8.97 -8.07
CA LEU A 36 -4.99 -7.75 -8.89
C LEU A 36 -4.00 -7.86 -10.05
N GLN A 37 -2.77 -8.29 -9.77
CA GLN A 37 -1.76 -8.41 -10.81
C GLN A 37 -2.13 -9.49 -11.85
N ALA A 38 -2.68 -10.62 -11.41
CA ALA A 38 -3.18 -11.66 -12.28
C ALA A 38 -4.37 -11.18 -13.13
N ALA A 39 -5.30 -10.42 -12.54
CA ALA A 39 -6.46 -9.90 -13.25
C ALA A 39 -6.06 -8.83 -14.29
N ILE A 40 -5.15 -7.90 -13.93
CA ILE A 40 -4.58 -6.93 -14.87
C ILE A 40 -3.89 -7.64 -16.03
N ASN A 41 -3.10 -8.68 -15.75
CA ASN A 41 -2.39 -9.44 -16.79
C ASN A 41 -3.33 -10.23 -17.70
N LYS A 42 -4.48 -10.67 -17.19
CA LYS A 42 -5.51 -11.38 -17.97
C LYS A 42 -6.27 -10.43 -18.90
N GLU A 43 -6.37 -9.15 -18.54
CA GLU A 43 -7.00 -8.12 -19.36
C GLU A 43 -5.98 -7.45 -20.28
N SER A 44 -6.04 -7.76 -21.58
CA SER A 44 -5.13 -7.22 -22.59
C SER A 44 -5.05 -5.68 -22.60
N GLN A 45 -6.15 -5.00 -22.33
CA GLN A 45 -6.19 -3.54 -22.33
C GLN A 45 -5.47 -2.94 -21.11
N LEU A 46 -5.71 -3.48 -19.91
CA LEU A 46 -5.07 -3.00 -18.69
C LEU A 46 -3.58 -3.36 -18.65
N SER A 47 -3.23 -4.58 -19.02
CA SER A 47 -1.83 -5.03 -19.07
C SER A 47 -0.96 -4.23 -20.04
N GLN A 48 -1.54 -3.70 -21.12
CA GLN A 48 -0.82 -2.86 -22.08
C GLN A 48 -0.73 -1.40 -21.61
N ASN A 49 -1.74 -0.89 -20.92
CA ASN A 49 -1.86 0.55 -20.62
C ASN A 49 -1.41 0.94 -19.22
N ILE A 50 -1.38 0.00 -18.26
CA ILE A 50 -1.13 0.30 -16.85
C ILE A 50 0.10 -0.45 -16.33
N HIS A 51 0.86 0.23 -15.47
CA HIS A 51 1.89 -0.37 -14.64
C HIS A 51 1.56 -0.16 -13.16
N LEU A 52 1.04 -1.21 -12.51
CA LEU A 52 0.66 -1.17 -11.10
C LEU A 52 1.87 -1.44 -10.21
N ILE A 53 2.14 -0.52 -9.28
CA ILE A 53 3.20 -0.62 -8.27
C ILE A 53 2.56 -0.60 -6.89
N CYS A 54 2.73 -1.69 -6.16
CA CYS A 54 2.16 -1.83 -4.83
C CYS A 54 3.21 -1.57 -3.75
N ILE A 55 2.91 -0.64 -2.86
CA ILE A 55 3.85 -0.12 -1.86
C ILE A 55 3.33 -0.44 -0.47
N ASP A 56 4.12 -1.20 0.26
CA ASP A 56 3.84 -1.57 1.65
C ASP A 56 4.35 -0.48 2.60
N THR A 57 3.42 0.33 3.11
CA THR A 57 3.72 1.48 3.98
C THR A 57 4.15 1.08 5.37
N SER A 58 3.93 -0.17 5.80
CA SER A 58 4.44 -0.67 7.07
C SER A 58 5.97 -0.73 7.13
N LYS A 59 6.61 -0.71 5.95
CA LYS A 59 8.07 -0.74 5.80
C LYS A 59 8.69 0.66 5.78
N PHE A 60 7.90 1.71 6.01
CA PHE A 60 8.39 3.09 6.07
C PHE A 60 9.13 3.31 7.39
N ILE A 61 10.40 3.74 7.30
CA ILE A 61 11.20 4.11 8.46
C ILE A 61 10.76 5.50 8.97
N ASP A 62 10.51 6.41 8.03
CA ASP A 62 9.94 7.75 8.27
C ASP A 62 8.56 7.83 7.57
N PRO A 63 7.45 7.67 8.31
CA PRO A 63 6.10 7.72 7.76
C PRO A 63 5.69 9.11 7.24
N ASP A 64 6.34 10.20 7.69
CA ASP A 64 6.05 11.57 7.24
C ASP A 64 6.78 11.87 5.92
N ASN A 65 7.95 11.25 5.71
CA ASN A 65 8.77 11.42 4.51
C ASN A 65 9.29 10.09 3.95
N PRO A 66 8.43 9.23 3.40
CA PRO A 66 8.82 7.92 2.85
C PRO A 66 9.44 7.99 1.44
N ALA A 67 9.89 9.18 1.00
CA ALA A 67 10.30 9.45 -0.38
C ALA A 67 11.30 8.44 -0.95
N SER A 68 12.39 8.20 -0.22
CA SER A 68 13.45 7.27 -0.63
C SER A 68 12.95 5.82 -0.76
N ARG A 69 11.98 5.44 0.07
CA ARG A 69 11.41 4.09 0.04
C ARG A 69 10.47 3.91 -1.14
N ILE A 70 9.58 4.88 -1.37
CA ILE A 70 8.67 4.90 -2.53
C ILE A 70 9.48 4.84 -3.83
N TYR A 71 10.50 5.69 -3.96
CA TYR A 71 11.41 5.66 -5.10
C TYR A 71 12.06 4.28 -5.31
N THR A 72 12.53 3.66 -4.22
CA THR A 72 13.16 2.34 -4.30
C THR A 72 12.18 1.28 -4.83
N ASP A 73 10.93 1.31 -4.39
CA ASP A 73 9.91 0.36 -4.84
C ASP A 73 9.48 0.65 -6.30
N ILE A 74 9.43 1.92 -6.72
CA ILE A 74 9.23 2.32 -8.13
C ILE A 74 10.34 1.79 -9.05
N VAL A 75 11.60 2.01 -8.68
CA VAL A 75 12.76 1.53 -9.46
C VAL A 75 12.79 0.00 -9.52
N LYS A 76 12.47 -0.69 -8.41
CA LYS A 76 12.38 -2.16 -8.39
C LYS A 76 11.28 -2.70 -9.30
N ALA A 77 10.21 -1.94 -9.51
CA ALA A 77 9.16 -2.27 -10.45
C ALA A 77 9.57 -2.06 -11.93
N GLY A 78 10.80 -1.60 -12.21
CA GLY A 78 11.34 -1.47 -13.55
C GLY A 78 11.37 -0.05 -14.11
N CYS A 79 10.96 0.95 -13.33
CA CYS A 79 11.03 2.35 -13.75
C CYS A 79 12.47 2.87 -13.80
N CYS A 80 12.71 3.88 -14.66
CA CYS A 80 14.00 4.51 -14.81
C CYS A 80 14.48 5.14 -13.50
N LYS A 81 15.78 5.06 -13.24
CA LYS A 81 16.40 5.70 -12.07
C LYS A 81 16.47 7.21 -12.29
N CYS A 82 16.31 7.96 -11.20
CA CYS A 82 16.60 9.38 -11.19
C CYS A 82 18.11 9.60 -11.46
N PRO A 83 18.49 10.42 -12.45
CA PRO A 83 19.88 10.69 -12.76
C PRO A 83 20.63 11.39 -11.61
N ASP A 84 19.92 12.21 -10.83
CA ASP A 84 20.46 12.95 -9.69
C ASP A 84 20.56 12.12 -8.39
N GLY A 85 20.17 10.84 -8.45
CA GLY A 85 20.23 9.90 -7.33
C GLY A 85 18.89 9.72 -6.61
N THR A 86 18.92 9.01 -5.47
CA THR A 86 17.70 8.67 -4.72
C THR A 86 17.09 9.92 -4.06
N PRO A 87 15.81 10.24 -4.34
CA PRO A 87 15.08 11.31 -3.67
C PRO A 87 15.06 11.13 -2.15
N LYS A 88 15.36 12.20 -1.42
CA LYS A 88 15.36 12.24 0.05
C LYS A 88 14.12 12.91 0.62
N THR A 89 13.42 13.72 -0.17
CA THR A 89 12.21 14.45 0.25
C THR A 89 11.03 14.13 -0.66
N MET A 90 9.80 14.29 -0.15
CA MET A 90 8.59 14.12 -0.97
C MET A 90 8.55 15.08 -2.16
N VAL A 91 9.16 16.26 -2.06
CA VAL A 91 9.27 17.24 -3.16
C VAL A 91 10.21 16.75 -4.26
N GLU A 92 11.37 16.21 -3.87
CA GLU A 92 12.29 15.58 -4.83
C GLU A 92 11.65 14.35 -5.49
N LEU A 93 10.87 13.56 -4.72
CA LEU A 93 10.13 12.43 -5.27
C LEU A 93 9.06 12.90 -6.27
N GLN A 94 8.35 13.98 -5.97
CA GLN A 94 7.38 14.58 -6.88
C GLN A 94 8.05 15.02 -8.18
N THR A 95 9.19 15.70 -8.08
CA THR A 95 9.96 16.12 -9.26
C THR A 95 10.39 14.93 -10.11
N TYR A 96 10.86 13.85 -9.46
CA TYR A 96 11.17 12.60 -10.16
C TYR A 96 9.94 11.99 -10.84
N TRP A 97 8.80 11.98 -10.14
CA TRP A 97 7.54 11.46 -10.65
C TRP A 97 7.03 12.22 -11.88
N ASP A 98 7.07 13.55 -11.85
CA ASP A 98 6.64 14.41 -12.95
C ASP A 98 7.54 14.31 -14.19
N LEU A 99 8.82 13.96 -13.99
CA LEU A 99 9.80 13.74 -15.06
C LEU A 99 9.84 12.29 -15.57
N LEU A 100 9.06 11.39 -14.98
CA LEU A 100 9.13 9.98 -15.28
C LEU A 100 8.40 9.68 -16.60
N GLU A 101 9.17 9.47 -17.67
CA GLU A 101 8.63 9.03 -18.95
C GLU A 101 8.35 7.52 -18.91
N THR A 102 7.07 7.14 -18.98
CA THR A 102 6.65 5.74 -19.08
C THR A 102 5.69 5.52 -20.23
N ASP A 103 5.87 4.41 -20.94
CA ASP A 103 4.95 3.99 -22.02
C ASP A 103 3.54 3.63 -21.51
N LYS A 104 3.44 3.37 -20.19
CA LYS A 104 2.21 2.99 -19.50
C LYS A 104 1.86 4.01 -18.43
N GLN A 105 0.58 4.14 -18.14
CA GLN A 105 0.12 4.88 -16.98
C GLN A 105 0.58 4.18 -15.69
N LEU A 106 1.42 4.86 -14.92
CA LEU A 106 1.82 4.39 -13.60
C LEU A 106 0.68 4.53 -12.60
N VAL A 107 0.49 3.48 -11.80
CA VAL A 107 -0.49 3.47 -10.70
C VAL A 107 0.22 3.07 -9.42
N LEU A 108 0.11 3.91 -8.39
CA LEU A 108 0.60 3.59 -7.05
C LEU A 108 -0.54 3.11 -6.16
N LEU A 109 -0.42 1.89 -5.64
CA LEU A 109 -1.33 1.33 -4.65
C LEU A 109 -0.61 1.18 -3.32
N PHE A 110 -0.99 1.99 -2.34
CA PHE A 110 -0.44 1.96 -0.99
C PHE A 110 -1.27 1.06 -0.09
N TYR A 111 -0.62 0.16 0.65
CA TYR A 111 -1.27 -0.69 1.65
C TYR A 111 -0.35 -0.86 2.86
N SER A 112 -0.92 -1.22 4.01
CA SER A 112 -0.13 -1.56 5.21
C SER A 112 -0.27 -3.03 5.51
N SER A 113 0.85 -3.75 5.51
CA SER A 113 0.91 -5.15 5.90
C SER A 113 0.93 -5.35 7.43
N THR A 114 1.23 -4.30 8.20
CA THR A 114 1.15 -4.34 9.67
C THR A 114 -0.29 -4.24 10.19
N THR A 115 -0.58 -5.07 11.18
CA THR A 115 -1.89 -5.29 11.81
C THR A 115 -1.98 -4.83 13.27
N ASN A 116 -0.88 -4.27 13.80
CA ASN A 116 -0.69 -4.05 15.23
C ASN A 116 -1.32 -2.76 15.78
N THR A 117 -2.23 -2.13 15.07
CA THR A 117 -2.98 -0.99 15.61
C THR A 117 -4.41 -1.42 15.87
N ILE A 118 -4.74 -1.51 17.16
CA ILE A 118 -6.12 -1.63 17.69
C ILE A 118 -7.05 -0.49 17.15
N GLY A 119 -6.51 0.47 16.39
CA GLY A 119 -7.22 1.56 15.72
C GLY A 119 -7.12 1.61 14.18
N GLY A 120 -6.73 0.53 13.50
CA GLY A 120 -6.68 0.49 12.02
C GLY A 120 -5.44 1.14 11.40
N VAL A 121 -5.32 1.07 10.08
CA VAL A 121 -4.17 1.64 9.34
C VAL A 121 -4.29 3.15 9.36
N THR A 122 -3.33 3.83 9.99
CA THR A 122 -3.30 5.30 10.05
C THR A 122 -2.11 5.81 9.24
N TYR A 123 -2.38 6.49 8.13
CA TYR A 123 -1.36 7.18 7.36
C TYR A 123 -1.04 8.53 7.99
N SER A 124 0.21 8.98 7.86
CA SER A 124 0.58 10.34 8.23
C SER A 124 -0.20 11.36 7.41
N ASN A 125 -0.77 12.38 8.06
CA ASN A 125 -1.40 13.51 7.38
C ASN A 125 -0.39 14.30 6.54
N THR A 126 0.86 14.40 6.98
CA THR A 126 1.94 15.06 6.24
C THR A 126 2.21 14.33 4.94
N PHE A 127 2.29 13.00 5.00
CA PHE A 127 2.46 12.15 3.82
C PHE A 127 1.25 12.23 2.89
N LEU A 128 0.02 12.07 3.42
CA LEU A 128 -1.22 12.16 2.63
C LEU A 128 -1.35 13.51 1.92
N ASN A 129 -1.03 14.61 2.59
CA ASN A 129 -1.06 15.96 2.00
C ASN A 129 0.06 16.20 0.97
N SER A 130 1.18 15.48 1.09
CA SER A 130 2.27 15.58 0.11
C SER A 130 1.95 14.75 -1.13
N ILE A 131 1.55 13.50 -0.95
CA ILE A 131 1.24 12.57 -2.04
C ILE A 131 -0.03 12.96 -2.81
N SER A 132 -0.99 13.66 -2.17
CA SER A 132 -2.18 14.18 -2.86
C SER A 132 -1.91 15.23 -3.93
N ARG A 133 -0.69 15.78 -3.96
CA ARG A 133 -0.26 16.78 -4.96
C ARG A 133 0.39 16.15 -6.18
N PHE A 134 0.63 14.85 -6.15
CA PHE A 134 1.20 14.12 -7.27
C PHE A 134 0.11 13.92 -8.33
N GLU A 135 0.47 14.09 -9.59
CA GLU A 135 -0.45 13.80 -10.69
C GLU A 135 -0.52 12.29 -10.98
N GLY A 136 -1.61 11.82 -11.57
CA GLY A 136 -1.78 10.41 -11.94
C GLY A 136 -2.66 9.60 -10.99
N LYS A 137 -2.65 8.27 -11.16
CA LYS A 137 -3.53 7.37 -10.41
C LYS A 137 -2.84 6.86 -9.16
N ILE A 138 -3.29 7.36 -8.02
CA ILE A 138 -2.79 6.97 -6.69
C ILE A 138 -3.96 6.52 -5.83
N CYS A 139 -3.83 5.36 -5.21
CA CYS A 139 -4.86 4.82 -4.32
C CYS A 139 -4.28 4.16 -3.08
N PHE A 140 -5.12 4.05 -2.05
CA PHE A 140 -4.78 3.51 -0.74
C PHE A 140 -5.73 2.38 -0.36
N ILE A 141 -5.24 1.40 0.39
CA ILE A 141 -6.08 0.42 1.07
C ILE A 141 -6.04 0.70 2.56
N SER A 142 -7.17 1.15 3.11
CA SER A 142 -7.26 1.61 4.49
C SER A 142 -8.59 1.26 5.13
N ASP A 143 -8.54 0.93 6.41
CA ASP A 143 -9.71 0.90 7.31
C ASP A 143 -9.24 1.37 8.70
N PRO A 144 -9.67 2.54 9.18
CA PRO A 144 -10.67 3.44 8.58
C PRO A 144 -10.17 4.20 7.33
N ILE A 145 -11.10 4.73 6.52
CA ILE A 145 -10.79 5.60 5.38
C ILE A 145 -10.26 6.95 5.93
N PRO A 146 -9.03 7.37 5.56
CA PRO A 146 -8.50 8.65 5.98
C PRO A 146 -9.30 9.80 5.37
N ASN A 147 -9.39 10.92 6.09
CA ASN A 147 -10.05 12.13 5.62
C ASN A 147 -9.18 12.85 4.57
N CYS A 148 -9.15 12.33 3.35
CA CYS A 148 -8.43 12.91 2.22
C CYS A 148 -9.34 12.93 0.99
N ASN A 149 -9.81 14.13 0.61
CA ASN A 149 -10.86 14.27 -0.41
C ASN A 149 -10.37 14.05 -1.85
N THR A 150 -9.06 13.99 -2.07
CA THR A 150 -8.46 13.95 -3.42
C THR A 150 -7.85 12.59 -3.78
N LEU A 151 -7.65 11.71 -2.80
CA LEU A 151 -7.03 10.40 -3.01
C LEU A 151 -8.09 9.31 -3.03
N GLN A 152 -7.97 8.36 -3.95
CA GLN A 152 -8.84 7.19 -3.96
C GLN A 152 -8.47 6.27 -2.79
N VAL A 153 -9.46 5.84 -2.00
CA VAL A 153 -9.26 4.88 -0.92
C VAL A 153 -10.22 3.72 -1.08
N PHE A 154 -9.70 2.51 -0.97
CA PHE A 154 -10.44 1.27 -0.92
C PHE A 154 -10.35 0.66 0.48
N THR A 155 -11.37 -0.09 0.87
CA THR A 155 -11.29 -0.86 2.11
C THR A 155 -10.51 -2.15 1.89
N PRO A 156 -9.92 -2.78 2.91
CA PRO A 156 -9.30 -4.09 2.79
C PRO A 156 -10.28 -5.19 2.34
N ASN A 157 -11.59 -4.95 2.45
CA ASN A 157 -12.67 -5.86 2.02
C ASN A 157 -13.19 -5.56 0.61
N GLN A 158 -12.63 -4.55 -0.07
CA GLN A 158 -13.05 -4.19 -1.42
C GLN A 158 -12.81 -5.36 -2.39
N SER A 159 -13.70 -5.52 -3.36
CA SER A 159 -13.51 -6.54 -4.40
C SER A 159 -12.43 -6.12 -5.39
N VAL A 160 -11.76 -7.12 -5.98
CA VAL A 160 -10.79 -6.90 -7.07
C VAL A 160 -11.45 -6.23 -8.27
N ASP A 161 -12.69 -6.63 -8.60
CA ASP A 161 -13.43 -6.08 -9.74
C ASP A 161 -13.68 -4.57 -9.61
N GLU A 162 -14.04 -4.07 -8.43
CA GLU A 162 -14.24 -2.63 -8.19
C GLU A 162 -12.93 -1.84 -8.37
N ILE A 163 -11.80 -2.39 -7.91
CA ILE A 163 -10.49 -1.77 -8.11
C ILE A 163 -10.14 -1.75 -9.61
N LEU A 164 -10.42 -2.84 -10.34
CA LEU A 164 -10.22 -2.90 -11.79
C LEU A 164 -11.10 -1.92 -12.56
N GLU A 165 -12.37 -1.76 -12.17
CA GLU A 165 -13.24 -0.75 -12.77
C GLU A 165 -12.69 0.66 -12.58
N TRP A 166 -12.21 1.00 -11.40
CA TRP A 166 -11.53 2.28 -11.17
C TRP A 166 -10.26 2.43 -12.02
N LEU A 167 -9.49 1.35 -12.19
CA LEU A 167 -8.31 1.34 -13.07
C LEU A 167 -8.68 1.58 -14.54
N ARG A 168 -9.84 1.07 -15.01
CA ARG A 168 -10.34 1.26 -16.39
C ARG A 168 -10.82 2.69 -16.69
N CYS A 169 -11.30 3.43 -15.70
CA CYS A 169 -11.84 4.79 -15.87
C CYS A 169 -10.75 5.87 -16.10
N SER A 170 -9.70 5.59 -16.89
CA SER A 170 -8.71 6.61 -17.32
C SER A 170 -8.99 7.14 -18.72
#